data_AF-A0A8C5R3Q5-F1
#
_entry.id   AF-A0A8C5R3Q5-F1
#
_cell.length_a   1.000
_cell.length_b   1.000
_cell.length_c   1.000
_cell.angle_alpha   90.00
_cell.angle_beta   90.00
_cell.angle_gamma   90.00
#
_symmetry.space_group_name_H-M   'P 1'
#
loop_
_entity.id
_entity.type
_entity.pdbx_description
1 polymer ?
#
loop_
_entity_poly.entity_id
_entity_poly.type
_entity_poly.pdbx_seq_one_letter_code
_entity_poly.pdbx_strand_id
1 'polypeptide(L)'
;MNIRNARPEDLMNMQHCNLLCLPENYQMKYYFYHGLSWPQLSYIAEDENGKIVGYVLAKMEEDPDDVPHGHITSLAVKRSHRRLGLAQKLMDQASRAMIENFNAKYVSLHVRKSNRAALHLYSNTLNFQISEVEPKYYADGEDAYAMKRDLTHMADEQQLRKQVEVKDKGRSQPLGSIENKSDNRSAHVGECCRDEKCLGNAGKKEGTEDSGDSKDVSEVSEATESTDVKDSSEASDSAS
;
A
#
# COMPACT_ATOMS: atom_id res chain seq x y z
N MET A 1 1.60 12.01 11.04
CA MET A 1 0.95 11.06 10.10
C MET A 1 1.97 10.62 9.07
N ASN A 2 2.49 9.41 9.21
CA ASN A 2 3.39 8.79 8.24
C ASN A 2 2.55 8.14 7.12
N ILE A 3 3.03 8.14 5.87
CA ILE A 3 2.40 7.42 4.75
C ILE A 3 3.45 6.51 4.15
N ARG A 4 3.17 5.21 4.14
CA ARG A 4 4.08 4.17 3.65
C ARG A 4 3.32 3.06 2.92
N ASN A 5 4.05 2.31 2.12
CA ASN A 5 3.53 1.09 1.50
C ASN A 5 3.13 0.08 2.61
N ALA A 6 2.03 -0.63 2.38
CA ALA A 6 1.46 -1.58 3.31
C ALA A 6 2.20 -2.92 3.25
N ARG A 7 2.39 -3.55 4.40
CA ARG A 7 3.04 -4.86 4.55
C ARG A 7 2.02 -5.92 4.98
N PRO A 8 2.33 -7.22 4.87
CA PRO A 8 1.46 -8.29 5.37
C PRO A 8 1.07 -8.14 6.85
N GLU A 9 1.96 -7.59 7.69
CA GLU A 9 1.71 -7.26 9.10
C GLU A 9 0.66 -6.15 9.32
N ASP A 10 0.45 -5.26 8.33
CA ASP A 10 -0.54 -4.18 8.40
C ASP A 10 -1.97 -4.64 8.07
N LEU A 11 -2.14 -5.77 7.38
CA LEU A 11 -3.41 -6.18 6.77
C LEU A 11 -4.55 -6.35 7.80
N MET A 12 -4.25 -6.90 8.98
CA MET A 12 -5.22 -7.01 10.07
C MET A 12 -5.68 -5.62 10.58
N ASN A 13 -4.75 -4.67 10.66
CA ASN A 13 -5.05 -3.29 11.04
C ASN A 13 -5.80 -2.52 9.95
N MET A 14 -5.58 -2.86 8.66
CA MET A 14 -6.37 -2.36 7.52
C MET A 14 -7.82 -2.87 7.59
N GLN A 15 -8.04 -4.18 7.82
CA GLN A 15 -9.38 -4.73 8.00
C GLN A 15 -10.11 -4.09 9.19
N HIS A 16 -9.43 -3.93 10.34
CA HIS A 16 -10.00 -3.21 11.48
C HIS A 16 -10.36 -1.74 11.14
N CYS A 17 -9.59 -1.08 10.26
CA CYS A 17 -9.92 0.25 9.78
C CYS A 17 -11.11 0.27 8.80
N ASN A 18 -11.27 -0.77 7.97
CA ASN A 18 -12.38 -0.97 7.04
C ASN A 18 -13.71 -1.09 7.80
N LEU A 19 -13.79 -2.04 8.75
CA LEU A 19 -14.94 -2.29 9.63
C LEU A 19 -15.43 -1.04 10.39
N LEU A 20 -14.52 -0.11 10.73
CA LEU A 20 -14.85 1.15 11.40
C LEU A 20 -15.29 2.29 10.47
N CYS A 21 -15.12 2.15 9.16
CA CYS A 21 -15.25 3.25 8.21
C CYS A 21 -16.22 3.02 7.05
N LEU A 22 -16.47 1.76 6.66
CA LEU A 22 -17.22 1.38 5.45
C LEU A 22 -18.18 0.21 5.75
N PRO A 23 -19.37 0.18 5.10
CA PRO A 23 -20.28 -0.97 5.17
C PRO A 23 -19.82 -2.14 4.29
N GLU A 24 -19.09 -1.89 3.20
CA GLU A 24 -18.47 -2.91 2.36
C GLU A 24 -17.22 -3.50 3.05
N ASN A 25 -17.29 -4.77 3.44
CA ASN A 25 -16.29 -5.47 4.25
C ASN A 25 -15.84 -6.77 3.60
N TYR A 26 -14.58 -7.18 3.85
CA TYR A 26 -13.95 -8.34 3.22
C TYR A 26 -13.30 -9.29 4.22
N GLN A 27 -13.29 -10.59 3.90
CA GLN A 27 -12.56 -11.61 4.66
C GLN A 27 -11.04 -11.43 4.54
N MET A 28 -10.28 -11.88 5.55
CA MET A 28 -8.82 -11.73 5.59
C MET A 28 -8.10 -12.37 4.38
N LYS A 29 -8.64 -13.46 3.83
CA LYS A 29 -8.16 -14.09 2.58
C LYS A 29 -8.02 -13.09 1.43
N TYR A 30 -8.96 -12.14 1.32
CA TYR A 30 -8.98 -11.15 0.24
C TYR A 30 -7.91 -10.05 0.44
N TYR A 31 -7.64 -9.67 1.70
CA TYR A 31 -6.51 -8.79 2.04
C TYR A 31 -5.17 -9.46 1.74
N PHE A 32 -5.01 -10.75 2.06
CA PHE A 32 -3.81 -11.51 1.71
C PHE A 32 -3.62 -11.66 0.20
N TYR A 33 -4.69 -11.92 -0.57
CA TYR A 33 -4.62 -11.93 -2.04
C TYR A 33 -4.05 -10.62 -2.59
N HIS A 34 -4.58 -9.47 -2.17
CA HIS A 34 -4.02 -8.16 -2.57
C HIS A 34 -2.56 -7.98 -2.16
N GLY A 35 -2.23 -8.28 -0.90
CA GLY A 35 -0.88 -8.09 -0.34
C GLY A 35 0.18 -9.04 -0.90
N LEU A 36 -0.23 -10.15 -1.52
CA LEU A 36 0.67 -11.15 -2.14
C LEU A 36 0.76 -11.00 -3.66
N SER A 37 -0.34 -10.64 -4.34
CA SER A 37 -0.37 -10.40 -5.79
C SER A 37 0.22 -9.03 -6.18
N TRP A 38 -0.09 -7.97 -5.43
CA TRP A 38 0.35 -6.60 -5.75
C TRP A 38 0.87 -5.84 -4.51
N PRO A 39 1.92 -6.34 -3.84
CA PRO A 39 2.44 -5.76 -2.59
C PRO A 39 2.79 -4.27 -2.70
N GLN A 40 3.16 -3.77 -3.88
CA GLN A 40 3.54 -2.37 -4.11
C GLN A 40 2.37 -1.39 -4.12
N LEU A 41 1.13 -1.84 -4.36
CA LEU A 41 0.00 -0.94 -4.68
C LEU A 41 -0.78 -0.44 -3.47
N SER A 42 -0.77 -1.19 -2.37
CA SER A 42 -1.50 -0.82 -1.16
C SER A 42 -0.66 0.07 -0.24
N TYR A 43 -1.27 1.11 0.32
CA TYR A 43 -0.60 2.08 1.19
C TYR A 43 -1.43 2.36 2.44
N ILE A 44 -0.76 2.71 3.53
CA ILE A 44 -1.38 3.07 4.80
C ILE A 44 -0.91 4.43 5.28
N ALA A 45 -1.77 5.08 6.06
CA ALA A 45 -1.48 6.28 6.83
C ALA A 45 -1.57 5.92 8.32
N GLU A 46 -0.49 6.15 9.07
CA GLU A 46 -0.37 5.83 10.50
C GLU A 46 -0.06 7.08 11.32
N ASP A 47 -0.51 7.07 12.58
CA ASP A 47 -0.17 8.10 13.57
C ASP A 47 1.22 7.88 14.19
N GLU A 48 1.60 8.74 15.14
CA GLU A 48 2.90 8.69 15.83
C GLU A 48 3.07 7.45 16.72
N ASN A 49 1.99 6.72 17.01
CA ASN A 49 1.99 5.47 17.77
C ASN A 49 1.94 4.23 16.84
N GLY A 50 2.09 4.41 15.52
CA GLY A 50 1.99 3.33 14.53
C GLY A 50 0.55 2.84 14.29
N LYS A 51 -0.47 3.55 14.78
CA LYS A 51 -1.87 3.13 14.60
C LYS A 51 -2.37 3.57 13.23
N ILE A 52 -2.87 2.64 12.43
CA ILE A 52 -3.49 2.95 11.12
C ILE A 52 -4.69 3.88 11.33
N VAL A 53 -4.65 5.04 10.66
CA VAL A 53 -5.72 6.04 10.61
C VAL A 53 -6.39 6.15 9.24
N GLY A 54 -5.78 5.57 8.20
CA GLY A 54 -6.39 5.36 6.90
C GLY A 54 -5.56 4.42 6.03
N TYR A 55 -6.16 3.90 4.96
CA TYR A 55 -5.49 3.01 4.01
C TYR A 55 -6.11 3.13 2.63
N VAL A 56 -5.36 2.69 1.62
CA VAL A 56 -5.84 2.33 0.28
C VAL A 56 -5.43 0.88 0.01
N LEU A 57 -6.42 0.07 -0.38
CA LEU A 57 -6.27 -1.30 -0.85
C LEU A 57 -6.54 -1.27 -2.35
N ALA A 58 -5.56 -1.71 -3.14
CA ALA A 58 -5.60 -1.60 -4.59
C ALA A 58 -4.99 -2.82 -5.27
N LYS A 59 -5.48 -3.13 -6.47
CA LYS A 59 -5.02 -4.21 -7.35
C LYS A 59 -4.75 -3.67 -8.77
N MET A 60 -4.21 -4.53 -9.64
CA MET A 60 -4.42 -4.42 -11.08
C MET A 60 -5.67 -5.22 -11.47
N GLU A 61 -6.35 -4.86 -12.54
CA GLU A 61 -7.25 -5.82 -13.18
C GLU A 61 -6.46 -6.84 -14.01
N GLU A 62 -7.00 -8.06 -14.09
CA GLU A 62 -6.34 -9.23 -14.68
C GLU A 62 -6.91 -9.60 -16.08
N ASP A 63 -7.88 -8.83 -16.60
CA ASP A 63 -8.49 -9.05 -17.91
C ASP A 63 -7.45 -8.86 -19.04
N PRO A 64 -7.20 -9.89 -19.89
CA PRO A 64 -6.19 -9.83 -20.95
C PRO A 64 -6.61 -9.02 -22.19
N ASP A 65 -7.91 -8.78 -22.40
CA ASP A 65 -8.42 -8.03 -23.56
C ASP A 65 -8.38 -6.51 -23.31
N ASP A 66 -8.31 -6.09 -22.04
CA ASP A 66 -8.30 -4.69 -21.64
C ASP A 66 -6.87 -4.12 -21.49
N VAL A 67 -6.71 -2.79 -21.60
CA VAL A 67 -5.40 -2.17 -21.34
C VAL A 67 -5.04 -2.28 -19.85
N PRO A 68 -3.77 -2.53 -19.48
CA PRO A 68 -3.37 -2.65 -18.08
C PRO A 68 -3.80 -1.42 -17.28
N HIS A 69 -4.61 -1.65 -16.24
CA HIS A 69 -5.18 -0.59 -15.43
C HIS A 69 -5.33 -1.03 -13.97
N GLY A 70 -5.21 -0.08 -13.06
CA GLY A 70 -5.37 -0.31 -11.64
C GLY A 70 -6.83 -0.25 -11.20
N HIS A 71 -7.17 -0.89 -10.08
CA HIS A 71 -8.47 -0.77 -9.45
C HIS A 71 -8.33 -0.48 -7.95
N ILE A 72 -9.16 0.45 -7.43
CA ILE A 72 -9.21 0.78 -6.01
C ILE A 72 -10.32 0.00 -5.31
N THR A 73 -9.96 -1.17 -4.82
CA THR A 73 -10.84 -2.08 -4.07
C THR A 73 -11.42 -1.40 -2.83
N SER A 74 -10.63 -0.61 -2.09
CA SER A 74 -11.12 0.05 -0.87
C SER A 74 -10.24 1.22 -0.44
N LEU A 75 -10.86 2.36 -0.09
CA LEU A 75 -10.18 3.56 0.43
C LEU A 75 -10.93 4.08 1.66
N ALA A 76 -10.24 4.16 2.81
CA ALA A 76 -10.83 4.66 4.04
C ALA A 76 -9.89 5.54 4.85
N VAL A 77 -10.46 6.55 5.52
CA VAL A 77 -9.79 7.37 6.54
C VAL A 77 -10.74 7.55 7.73
N LYS A 78 -10.26 7.25 8.94
CA LYS A 78 -11.00 7.38 10.19
C LYS A 78 -11.50 8.82 10.36
N ARG A 79 -12.74 8.99 10.85
CA ARG A 79 -13.41 10.31 10.91
C ARG A 79 -12.57 11.39 11.59
N SER A 80 -11.83 11.04 12.65
CA SER A 80 -10.90 11.92 13.39
C SER A 80 -9.70 12.44 12.58
N HIS A 81 -9.39 11.82 11.44
CA HIS A 81 -8.22 12.13 10.60
C HIS A 81 -8.61 12.57 9.18
N ARG A 82 -9.90 12.82 8.92
CA ARG A 82 -10.39 13.38 7.66
C ARG A 82 -10.02 14.86 7.53
N ARG A 83 -10.13 15.40 6.31
CA ARG A 83 -9.73 16.78 5.93
C ARG A 83 -8.23 17.11 6.04
N LEU A 84 -7.38 16.15 6.39
CA LEU A 84 -5.90 16.28 6.42
C LEU A 84 -5.21 15.93 5.07
N GLY A 85 -5.96 15.79 3.98
CA GLY A 85 -5.43 15.40 2.66
C GLY A 85 -4.94 13.95 2.55
N LEU A 86 -5.09 13.11 3.58
CA LEU A 86 -4.56 11.75 3.62
C LEU A 86 -5.06 10.87 2.46
N ALA A 87 -6.37 10.92 2.15
CA ALA A 87 -6.96 10.11 1.09
C ALA A 87 -6.36 10.44 -0.29
N GLN A 88 -6.11 11.72 -0.59
CA GLN A 88 -5.44 12.14 -1.81
C GLN A 88 -4.01 11.61 -1.86
N LYS A 89 -3.23 11.78 -0.79
CA LYS A 89 -1.84 11.33 -0.73
C LYS A 89 -1.72 9.80 -0.84
N LEU A 90 -2.65 9.04 -0.27
CA LEU A 90 -2.71 7.58 -0.41
C LEU A 90 -2.97 7.18 -1.87
N MET A 91 -3.98 7.80 -2.50
CA MET A 91 -4.32 7.55 -3.90
C MET A 91 -3.16 7.91 -4.85
N ASP A 92 -2.50 9.05 -4.66
CA ASP A 92 -1.38 9.46 -5.52
C ASP A 92 -0.16 8.53 -5.37
N GLN A 93 0.06 7.90 -4.21
CA GLN A 93 1.11 6.88 -4.07
C GLN A 93 0.72 5.56 -4.75
N ALA A 94 -0.52 5.09 -4.57
CA ALA A 94 -1.02 3.90 -5.26
C ALA A 94 -0.97 4.07 -6.79
N SER A 95 -1.45 5.20 -7.32
CA SER A 95 -1.40 5.49 -8.77
C SER A 95 0.03 5.53 -9.31
N ARG A 96 1.00 6.10 -8.58
CA ARG A 96 2.42 6.03 -8.98
C ARG A 96 2.94 4.60 -9.02
N ALA A 97 2.61 3.79 -8.01
CA ALA A 97 3.03 2.40 -7.96
C ALA A 97 2.41 1.57 -9.11
N MET A 98 1.16 1.85 -9.50
CA MET A 98 0.49 1.23 -10.65
C MET A 98 1.23 1.53 -11.97
N ILE A 99 1.63 2.79 -12.18
CA ILE A 99 2.41 3.19 -13.36
C ILE A 99 3.79 2.52 -13.33
N GLU A 100 4.51 2.61 -12.21
CA GLU A 100 5.93 2.22 -12.15
C GLU A 100 6.18 0.72 -12.19
N ASN A 101 5.25 -0.09 -11.66
CA ASN A 101 5.41 -1.55 -11.59
C ASN A 101 4.63 -2.29 -12.68
N PHE A 102 3.52 -1.71 -13.17
CA PHE A 102 2.58 -2.40 -14.07
C PHE A 102 2.20 -1.59 -15.32
N ASN A 103 2.82 -0.43 -15.54
CA ASN A 103 2.63 0.44 -16.71
C ASN A 103 1.16 0.88 -16.94
N ALA A 104 0.39 0.98 -15.84
CA ALA A 104 -1.05 1.23 -15.85
C ALA A 104 -1.44 2.50 -16.63
N LYS A 105 -2.47 2.41 -17.48
CA LYS A 105 -2.96 3.53 -18.31
C LYS A 105 -4.01 4.37 -17.60
N TYR A 106 -4.83 3.74 -16.78
CA TYR A 106 -5.82 4.40 -15.94
C TYR A 106 -5.95 3.67 -14.60
N VAL A 107 -6.74 4.26 -13.69
CA VAL A 107 -7.21 3.59 -12.48
C VAL A 107 -8.74 3.71 -12.38
N SER A 108 -9.41 2.62 -12.06
CA SER A 108 -10.87 2.51 -11.89
C SER A 108 -11.27 2.38 -10.42
N LEU A 109 -12.53 2.72 -10.11
CA LEU A 109 -13.19 2.47 -8.82
C LEU A 109 -14.71 2.54 -8.94
N HIS A 110 -15.41 1.99 -7.96
CA HIS A 110 -16.86 2.11 -7.79
C HIS A 110 -17.22 3.00 -6.60
N VAL A 111 -18.25 3.83 -6.76
CA VAL A 111 -18.76 4.69 -5.67
C VAL A 111 -20.28 4.82 -5.68
N ARG A 112 -20.91 4.61 -4.51
CA ARG A 112 -22.33 4.86 -4.24
C ARG A 112 -22.76 6.27 -4.70
N LYS A 113 -23.86 6.36 -5.46
CA LYS A 113 -24.43 7.65 -5.92
C LYS A 113 -24.74 8.61 -4.77
N SER A 114 -25.12 8.09 -3.61
CA SER A 114 -25.42 8.85 -2.40
C SER A 114 -24.19 9.45 -1.70
N ASN A 115 -22.98 8.93 -1.96
CA ASN A 115 -21.77 9.26 -1.21
C ASN A 115 -21.11 10.56 -1.69
N ARG A 116 -21.78 11.69 -1.43
CA ARG A 116 -21.33 13.06 -1.77
C ARG A 116 -19.91 13.38 -1.33
N ALA A 117 -19.44 12.81 -0.21
CA ALA A 117 -18.11 13.07 0.31
C ALA A 117 -17.02 12.38 -0.53
N ALA A 118 -17.25 11.14 -0.96
CA ALA A 118 -16.35 10.42 -1.86
C ALA A 118 -16.42 10.99 -3.28
N LEU A 119 -17.61 11.30 -3.79
CA LEU A 119 -17.78 11.93 -5.11
C LEU A 119 -17.00 13.24 -5.23
N HIS A 120 -17.03 14.09 -4.20
CA HIS A 120 -16.22 15.32 -4.20
C HIS A 120 -14.71 15.04 -4.20
N LEU A 121 -14.25 14.05 -3.43
CA LEU A 121 -12.84 13.64 -3.41
C LEU A 121 -12.39 13.13 -4.79
N TYR A 122 -13.13 12.19 -5.37
CA TYR A 122 -12.76 11.56 -6.63
C TYR A 122 -12.87 12.54 -7.80
N SER A 123 -14.00 13.24 -7.96
CA SER A 123 -14.21 14.15 -9.09
C SER A 123 -13.41 15.45 -8.97
N ASN A 124 -13.48 16.16 -7.84
CA ASN A 124 -12.91 17.51 -7.72
C ASN A 124 -11.44 17.54 -7.29
N THR A 125 -10.98 16.55 -6.51
CA THR A 125 -9.59 16.55 -5.97
C THR A 125 -8.67 15.59 -6.71
N LEU A 126 -9.19 14.48 -7.23
CA LEU A 126 -8.41 13.42 -7.88
C LEU A 126 -8.69 13.28 -9.39
N ASN A 127 -9.53 14.16 -9.96
CA ASN A 127 -9.84 14.23 -11.39
C ASN A 127 -10.35 12.91 -12.01
N PHE A 128 -11.02 12.07 -11.22
CA PHE A 128 -11.79 10.95 -11.76
C PHE A 128 -13.00 11.45 -12.54
N GLN A 129 -13.28 10.79 -13.66
CA GLN A 129 -14.47 10.99 -14.48
C GLN A 129 -15.42 9.81 -14.32
N ILE A 130 -16.72 10.04 -14.39
CA ILE A 130 -17.72 8.97 -14.40
C ILE A 130 -17.66 8.31 -15.79
N SER A 131 -17.36 7.01 -15.83
CA SER A 131 -17.37 6.19 -17.04
C SER A 131 -18.80 5.73 -17.33
N GLU A 132 -19.44 5.13 -16.33
CA GLU A 132 -20.75 4.51 -16.46
C GLU A 132 -21.52 4.48 -15.13
N VAL A 133 -22.75 3.99 -15.21
CA VAL A 133 -23.67 3.82 -14.10
C VAL A 133 -24.05 2.34 -14.04
N GLU A 134 -23.69 1.67 -12.96
CA GLU A 134 -23.99 0.26 -12.77
C GLU A 134 -25.25 0.13 -11.89
N PRO A 135 -26.38 -0.36 -12.44
CA PRO A 135 -27.64 -0.41 -11.73
C PRO A 135 -27.62 -1.52 -10.68
N LYS A 136 -28.06 -1.22 -9.45
CA LYS A 136 -28.14 -2.17 -8.32
C LYS A 136 -26.82 -2.91 -8.02
N TYR A 137 -25.69 -2.22 -8.16
CA TYR A 137 -24.36 -2.79 -7.89
C TYR A 137 -24.19 -3.25 -6.43
N TYR A 138 -24.67 -2.45 -5.48
CA TYR A 138 -24.54 -2.76 -4.06
C TYR A 138 -25.68 -3.68 -3.56
N ALA A 139 -25.41 -4.46 -2.51
CA ALA A 139 -26.34 -5.48 -1.99
C ALA A 139 -27.69 -4.92 -1.47
N ASP A 140 -27.72 -3.64 -1.08
CA ASP A 140 -28.94 -2.89 -0.73
C ASP A 140 -29.71 -2.34 -1.95
N GLY A 141 -29.24 -2.64 -3.16
CA GLY A 141 -29.83 -2.21 -4.42
C GLY A 141 -29.46 -0.79 -4.86
N GLU A 142 -28.51 -0.13 -4.19
CA GLU A 142 -28.00 1.16 -4.65
C GLU A 142 -27.14 0.99 -5.92
N ASP A 143 -27.31 1.91 -6.87
CA ASP A 143 -26.46 2.00 -8.05
C ASP A 143 -25.05 2.51 -7.69
N ALA A 144 -24.05 2.06 -8.45
CA ALA A 144 -22.71 2.65 -8.43
C ALA A 144 -22.50 3.61 -9.61
N TYR A 145 -21.62 4.59 -9.42
CA TYR A 145 -20.85 5.15 -10.51
C TYR A 145 -19.53 4.38 -10.62
N ALA A 146 -19.24 3.81 -11.78
CA ALA A 146 -17.88 3.38 -12.09
C ALA A 146 -17.11 4.60 -12.60
N MET A 147 -15.99 4.91 -11.97
CA MET A 147 -15.18 6.09 -12.25
C MET A 147 -13.79 5.70 -12.72
N LYS A 148 -13.23 6.43 -13.69
CA LYS A 148 -11.88 6.22 -14.23
C LYS A 148 -11.06 7.52 -14.11
N ARG A 149 -9.78 7.42 -13.73
CA ARG A 149 -8.77 8.50 -13.78
C ARG A 149 -7.66 8.06 -14.72
N ASP A 150 -7.42 8.86 -15.76
CA ASP A 150 -6.28 8.66 -16.67
C ASP A 150 -4.94 8.89 -15.93
N LEU A 151 -3.95 8.03 -16.22
CA LEU A 151 -2.62 8.06 -15.61
C LEU A 151 -1.50 8.41 -16.61
N THR A 152 -1.81 8.63 -17.89
CA THR A 152 -0.81 8.87 -18.95
C THR A 152 0.01 10.13 -18.69
N HIS A 153 -0.64 11.26 -18.38
CA HIS A 153 0.04 12.51 -18.02
C HIS A 153 0.93 12.36 -16.77
N MET A 154 0.52 11.52 -15.80
CA MET A 154 1.29 11.25 -14.59
C MET A 154 2.55 10.41 -14.90
N ALA A 155 2.43 9.46 -15.84
CA ALA A 155 3.54 8.66 -16.33
C ALA A 155 4.56 9.51 -17.11
N ASP A 156 4.09 10.40 -17.99
CA ASP A 156 4.93 11.32 -18.76
C ASP A 156 5.74 12.24 -17.82
N GLU A 157 5.11 12.81 -16.80
CA GLU A 157 5.80 13.59 -15.76
C GLU A 157 6.88 12.78 -15.02
N GLN A 158 6.60 11.53 -14.66
CA GLN A 158 7.58 10.66 -13.99
C GLN A 158 8.76 10.33 -14.91
N GLN A 159 8.50 10.07 -16.20
CA GLN A 159 9.52 9.75 -17.19
C GLN A 159 10.41 10.96 -17.50
N LEU A 160 9.84 12.17 -17.54
CA LEU A 160 10.59 13.43 -17.64
C LEU A 160 11.51 13.64 -16.41
N ARG A 161 11.01 13.44 -15.19
CA ARG A 161 11.80 13.58 -13.94
C ARG A 161 13.00 12.61 -13.94
N LYS A 162 12.77 11.33 -14.25
CA LYS A 162 13.82 10.29 -14.33
C LYS A 162 14.93 10.67 -15.32
N GLN A 163 14.59 11.27 -16.47
CA GLN A 163 15.58 11.73 -17.45
C GLN A 163 16.44 12.91 -16.96
N VAL A 164 15.87 13.83 -16.17
CA VAL A 164 16.62 14.97 -15.60
C VAL A 164 17.62 14.48 -14.56
N GLU A 165 17.22 13.59 -13.64
CA GLU A 165 18.10 13.04 -12.61
C GLU A 165 19.30 12.27 -13.19
N VAL A 166 19.10 11.54 -14.29
CA VAL A 166 20.19 10.82 -14.99
C VAL A 166 21.15 11.81 -15.67
N LYS A 167 20.65 12.89 -16.27
CA LYS A 167 21.49 13.93 -16.89
C LYS A 167 22.35 14.67 -15.86
N ASP A 168 21.82 14.93 -14.67
CA ASP A 168 22.55 15.66 -13.63
C ASP A 168 23.67 14.79 -13.03
N LYS A 169 23.37 13.50 -12.73
CA LYS A 169 24.38 12.50 -12.30
C LYS A 169 25.46 12.25 -13.37
N GLY A 170 25.14 12.42 -14.65
CA GLY A 170 26.10 12.31 -15.75
C GLY A 170 27.06 13.50 -15.90
N ARG A 171 26.78 14.65 -15.26
CA ARG A 171 27.58 15.88 -15.40
C ARG A 171 28.68 16.02 -14.34
N SER A 172 28.65 15.22 -13.27
CA SER A 172 29.61 15.25 -12.16
C SER A 172 30.74 14.21 -12.33
N GLN A 173 31.68 14.47 -13.24
CA GLN A 173 33.03 13.89 -13.18
C GLN A 173 34.08 15.02 -13.13
N PRO A 174 34.92 15.12 -12.08
CA PRO A 174 36.02 16.07 -12.08
C PRO A 174 37.12 15.60 -13.04
N LEU A 175 37.72 16.53 -13.81
CA LEU A 175 38.98 16.24 -14.50
C LEU A 175 40.06 15.94 -13.46
N GLY A 176 40.57 14.70 -13.46
CA GLY A 176 41.72 14.32 -12.64
C GLY A 176 42.94 15.15 -13.02
N SER A 177 43.50 15.87 -12.05
CA SER A 177 44.70 16.67 -12.24
C SER A 177 45.94 15.76 -12.28
N ILE A 178 46.89 16.10 -13.15
CA ILE A 178 48.15 15.38 -13.33
C ILE A 178 49.09 15.69 -12.17
N GLU A 179 49.56 14.67 -11.44
CA GLU A 179 50.80 14.77 -10.65
C GLU A 179 51.68 13.52 -10.86
N ASN A 180 52.91 13.76 -11.33
CA ASN A 180 54.00 12.79 -11.34
C ASN A 180 54.82 12.94 -10.06
N LYS A 181 55.11 11.83 -9.34
CA LYS A 181 56.44 11.62 -8.72
C LYS A 181 56.70 10.20 -8.25
N SER A 182 57.98 9.94 -8.04
CA SER A 182 58.65 8.64 -8.09
C SER A 182 59.14 8.10 -6.73
N ASP A 183 59.25 6.77 -6.68
CA ASP A 183 60.27 5.96 -5.99
C ASP A 183 60.41 5.85 -4.44
N ASN A 184 60.34 4.58 -4.01
CA ASN A 184 61.32 3.81 -3.21
C ASN A 184 61.09 3.43 -1.71
N ARG A 185 61.22 2.10 -1.49
CA ARG A 185 61.85 1.36 -0.36
C ARG A 185 61.12 1.05 0.98
N SER A 186 60.56 -0.18 0.99
CA SER A 186 60.94 -1.34 1.83
C SER A 186 60.88 -1.37 3.38
N ALA A 187 60.09 -2.35 3.87
CA ALA A 187 60.34 -3.31 4.98
C ALA A 187 60.50 -2.85 6.45
N HIS A 188 59.68 -3.41 7.37
CA HIS A 188 60.09 -4.59 8.19
C HIS A 188 58.90 -5.29 8.90
N VAL A 189 59.13 -6.57 9.25
CA VAL A 189 58.29 -7.57 9.93
C VAL A 189 58.06 -7.29 11.44
N GLY A 190 56.94 -7.76 12.02
CA GLY A 190 56.80 -7.95 13.48
C GLY A 190 55.42 -8.46 13.97
N GLU A 191 55.26 -9.77 14.15
CA GLU A 191 54.14 -10.38 14.91
C GLU A 191 54.40 -10.32 16.43
N CYS A 192 53.35 -10.27 17.27
CA CYS A 192 52.98 -11.36 18.20
C CYS A 192 51.68 -11.06 18.98
N CYS A 193 50.94 -12.10 19.39
CA CYS A 193 49.70 -12.03 20.16
C CYS A 193 49.91 -12.47 21.62
N ARG A 194 49.09 -11.99 22.57
CA ARG A 194 48.30 -12.88 23.49
C ARG A 194 47.40 -12.18 24.52
N ASP A 195 46.39 -12.97 24.88
CA ASP A 195 45.35 -12.93 25.92
C ASP A 195 45.87 -12.58 27.36
N GLU A 196 45.07 -12.20 28.36
CA GLU A 196 43.94 -12.96 28.95
C GLU A 196 42.92 -12.14 29.77
N LYS A 197 41.76 -12.77 30.06
CA LYS A 197 40.75 -12.34 31.04
C LYS A 197 41.02 -12.96 32.41
N CYS A 198 40.48 -12.37 33.48
CA CYS A 198 40.08 -13.14 34.66
C CYS A 198 38.84 -12.58 35.37
N LEU A 199 38.16 -13.45 36.12
CA LEU A 199 36.79 -13.29 36.64
C LEU A 199 36.76 -13.03 38.16
N GLY A 200 35.65 -12.49 38.65
CA GLY A 200 35.28 -12.44 40.08
C GLY A 200 33.75 -12.37 40.21
N ASN A 201 33.14 -13.16 41.11
CA ASN A 201 31.71 -13.48 41.09
C ASN A 201 31.08 -13.43 42.50
N ALA A 202 29.73 -13.50 42.54
CA ALA A 202 28.84 -13.98 43.62
C ALA A 202 28.01 -12.95 44.44
N GLY A 203 26.69 -13.18 44.42
CA GLY A 203 25.65 -12.64 45.31
C GLY A 203 24.27 -13.21 44.90
N LYS A 204 23.51 -13.84 45.82
CA LYS A 204 22.39 -14.77 45.51
C LYS A 204 21.21 -14.66 46.49
N LYS A 205 19.95 -14.74 45.98
CA LYS A 205 18.65 -15.19 46.58
C LYS A 205 17.49 -14.60 45.72
N GLU A 206 16.46 -15.30 45.20
CA GLU A 206 15.45 -16.26 45.75
C GLU A 206 14.52 -15.60 46.80
N GLY A 207 13.17 -15.58 46.73
CA GLY A 207 12.15 -15.99 45.72
C GLY A 207 10.97 -14.98 45.69
N THR A 208 9.68 -15.27 45.47
CA THR A 208 8.91 -16.52 45.21
C THR A 208 7.53 -16.21 44.53
N GLU A 209 6.69 -17.23 44.34
CA GLU A 209 5.34 -17.36 43.70
C GLU A 209 4.14 -16.58 44.28
N ASP A 210 3.07 -16.34 43.47
CA ASP A 210 1.71 -16.95 43.61
C ASP A 210 0.83 -16.70 42.34
N SER A 211 -0.46 -17.09 42.35
CA SER A 211 -1.21 -17.66 41.21
C SER A 211 -2.72 -17.28 41.13
N GLY A 212 -3.40 -17.71 40.05
CA GLY A 212 -4.87 -17.67 39.85
C GLY A 212 -5.45 -16.45 39.11
N ASP A 213 -6.59 -16.51 38.41
CA ASP A 213 -7.46 -17.64 38.05
C ASP A 213 -8.39 -17.29 36.85
N SER A 214 -8.76 -18.30 36.05
CA SER A 214 -9.89 -18.48 35.10
C SER A 214 -10.71 -17.29 34.55
N LYS A 215 -10.95 -17.33 33.22
CA LYS A 215 -12.29 -17.64 32.66
C LYS A 215 -12.29 -17.88 31.14
N ASP A 216 -12.76 -19.06 30.74
CA ASP A 216 -13.26 -19.33 29.39
C ASP A 216 -14.53 -18.53 29.09
N VAL A 217 -14.64 -18.02 27.86
CA VAL A 217 -15.93 -17.75 27.21
C VAL A 217 -15.83 -18.24 25.77
N SER A 218 -16.38 -19.42 25.53
CA SER A 218 -16.68 -19.91 24.19
C SER A 218 -17.90 -19.16 23.65
N GLU A 219 -17.73 -18.33 22.62
CA GLU A 219 -18.86 -17.84 21.82
C GLU A 219 -18.64 -18.16 20.34
N VAL A 220 -19.59 -18.90 19.79
CA VAL A 220 -19.63 -19.31 18.39
C VAL A 220 -20.05 -18.11 17.56
N SER A 221 -19.19 -17.65 16.66
CA SER A 221 -19.59 -16.76 15.57
C SER A 221 -19.69 -17.57 14.28
N GLU A 222 -20.93 -17.71 13.80
CA GLU A 222 -21.23 -18.43 12.57
C GLU A 222 -20.54 -17.76 11.38
N ALA A 223 -19.95 -18.57 10.51
CA ALA A 223 -19.34 -18.06 9.28
C ALA A 223 -20.45 -17.67 8.29
N THR A 224 -20.84 -16.38 8.29
CA THR A 224 -21.70 -15.85 7.24
C THR A 224 -20.94 -15.87 5.91
N GLU A 225 -21.51 -16.61 4.97
CA GLU A 225 -20.99 -16.89 3.63
C GLU A 225 -20.61 -15.59 2.89
N SER A 226 -19.42 -15.59 2.31
CA SER A 226 -18.95 -14.50 1.45
C SER A 226 -19.78 -14.51 0.18
N THR A 227 -20.67 -13.53 -0.01
CA THR A 227 -21.28 -13.30 -1.32
C THR A 227 -20.19 -12.80 -2.25
N ASP A 228 -19.66 -13.68 -3.09
CA ASP A 228 -18.73 -13.31 -4.15
C ASP A 228 -19.34 -12.20 -5.01
N VAL A 229 -18.60 -11.10 -5.14
CA VAL A 229 -18.95 -10.01 -6.05
C VAL A 229 -18.94 -10.61 -7.46
N LYS A 230 -20.08 -10.54 -8.15
CA LYS A 230 -20.26 -11.17 -9.46
C LYS A 230 -19.16 -10.77 -10.43
N ASP A 231 -18.33 -11.75 -10.77
CA ASP A 231 -17.49 -11.73 -11.94
C ASP A 231 -18.39 -11.48 -13.17
N SER A 232 -18.10 -10.41 -13.91
CA SER A 232 -18.99 -9.87 -14.93
C SER A 232 -18.51 -10.28 -16.32
N SER A 233 -18.40 -11.58 -16.53
CA SER A 233 -17.97 -12.22 -17.77
C SER A 233 -19.05 -13.16 -18.33
N GLU A 234 -20.15 -12.59 -18.84
CA GLU A 234 -21.07 -13.28 -19.78
C GLU A 234 -22.15 -12.31 -20.31
N ALA A 235 -22.02 -11.82 -21.56
CA ALA A 235 -23.13 -11.51 -22.48
C ALA A 235 -22.68 -10.84 -23.81
N SER A 236 -22.21 -11.63 -24.79
CA SER A 236 -22.46 -11.33 -26.21
C SER A 236 -22.19 -12.55 -27.09
N ASP A 237 -23.20 -13.42 -27.20
CA ASP A 237 -23.28 -14.38 -28.31
C ASP A 237 -24.69 -14.28 -28.93
N SER A 238 -24.79 -14.55 -30.24
CA SER A 238 -25.95 -14.31 -31.13
C SER A 238 -26.19 -12.87 -31.60
N ALA A 239 -25.77 -12.55 -32.83
CA ALA A 239 -26.72 -12.38 -33.97
C ALA A 239 -26.04 -11.99 -35.30
N SER A 240 -26.43 -12.67 -36.38
CA SER A 240 -26.14 -12.45 -37.82
C SER A 240 -24.94 -13.21 -38.41
#